data_AF-A0A8S2UUJ9-F1
#
_entry.id   AF-A0A8S2UUJ9-F1
#
_cell.length_a   1.000
_cell.length_b   1.000
_cell.length_c   1.000
_cell.angle_alpha   90.00
_cell.angle_beta   90.00
_cell.angle_gamma   90.00
#
_symmetry.space_group_name_H-M   'P 1'
#
loop_
_entity.id
_entity.type
_entity.pdbx_description
1 polymer ?
#
loop_
_entity_poly.entity_id
_entity_poly.type
_entity_poly.pdbx_seq_one_letter_code
_entity_poly.pdbx_strand_id
1 'polypeptide(L)' 'EHLAPNAPQEVNINNTIRTKIIKQLENPYREMFIEAEKHIVELMKKNSYPRFIQSEHYRNLLQNALN' A
#
# COMPACT_ATOMS: atom_id res chain seq x y z
N GLU A 1 -7.53 10.86 3.48
CA GLU A 1 -7.85 10.07 2.28
C GLU A 1 -7.68 8.56 2.46
N HIS A 2 -6.60 8.09 3.12
CA HIS A 2 -6.28 6.66 3.17
C HIS A 2 -6.37 5.96 4.53
N LEU A 3 -6.27 6.69 5.65
CA LEU A 3 -6.05 6.08 6.98
C LEU A 3 -7.19 6.30 7.99
N ALA A 4 -8.11 7.21 7.69
CA ALA A 4 -9.31 7.39 8.52
C ALA A 4 -10.29 6.23 8.26
N PRO A 5 -11.08 5.81 9.26
CA PRO A 5 -12.18 4.87 9.03
C PRO A 5 -13.13 5.40 7.95
N ASN A 6 -13.52 4.57 6.99
CA ASN A 6 -14.39 4.90 5.86
C ASN A 6 -13.84 5.98 4.92
N ALA A 7 -12.52 6.17 4.89
CA ALA A 7 -11.92 7.08 3.94
C ALA A 7 -12.15 6.60 2.49
N PRO A 8 -12.30 7.50 1.50
CA PRO A 8 -12.66 7.13 0.14
C PRO A 8 -11.67 6.16 -0.52
N GLN A 9 -10.41 6.15 -0.06
CA GLN A 9 -9.36 5.25 -0.51
C GLN A 9 -8.67 4.59 0.69
N GLU A 10 -9.49 4.12 1.64
CA GLU A 10 -8.99 3.46 2.85
C GLU A 10 -8.10 2.26 2.52
N VAL A 11 -6.89 2.24 3.09
CA VAL A 11 -5.92 1.17 2.88
C VAL A 11 -5.97 0.14 4.00
N ASN A 12 -5.74 -1.13 3.65
CA ASN A 12 -5.70 -2.20 4.63
C ASN A 12 -4.40 -2.12 5.45
N ILE A 13 -4.51 -1.67 6.70
CA ILE A 13 -3.40 -1.64 7.66
C ILE A 13 -3.82 -2.25 8.99
N ASN A 14 -2.89 -2.92 9.66
CA ASN A 14 -3.13 -3.50 10.98
C ASN A 14 -3.52 -2.43 12.02
N ASN A 15 -4.41 -2.78 12.96
CA ASN A 15 -4.92 -1.89 14.01
C ASN A 15 -3.82 -1.27 14.88
N THR A 16 -2.71 -1.98 15.10
CA THR A 16 -1.54 -1.47 15.83
C THR A 16 -0.91 -0.27 15.14
N ILE A 17 -0.68 -0.37 13.82
CA ILE A 17 -0.10 0.69 12.99
C ILE A 17 -1.04 1.90 12.97
N ARG A 18 -2.35 1.65 12.81
CA ARG A 18 -3.38 2.70 12.83
C ARG A 18 -3.36 3.49 14.13
N THR A 19 -3.40 2.79 15.27
CA THR A 19 -3.39 3.43 16.60
C THR A 19 -2.13 4.26 16.82
N LYS A 20 -0.97 3.76 16.35
CA LYS A 20 0.29 4.49 16.47
C LYS A 20 0.27 5.79 15.66
N ILE A 21 -0.17 5.73 14.41
CA ILE A 21 -0.30 6.91 13.55
C ILE A 21 -1.26 7.93 14.16
N ILE A 22 -2.41 7.48 14.69
CA ILE A 22 -3.39 8.37 15.34
C ILE A 22 -2.74 9.18 16.46
N LYS A 23 -1.91 8.55 17.30
CA LYS A 23 -1.18 9.26 18.37
C LYS A 23 -0.14 10.24 17.81
N GLN A 24 0.56 9.86 16.75
CA GLN A 24 1.59 10.69 16.14
C GLN A 24 1.03 11.93 15.43
N LEU A 25 -0.27 11.95 15.10
CA LEU A 25 -0.93 13.13 14.52
C LEU A 25 -0.98 14.32 15.48
N GLU A 26 -0.80 14.10 16.80
CA GLU A 26 -0.71 15.20 17.77
C GLU A 26 0.54 16.06 17.56
N ASN A 27 1.64 15.46 17.09
CA ASN A 27 2.86 16.16 16.70
C ASN A 27 3.45 15.54 15.43
N PRO A 28 2.92 15.92 14.24
CA PRO A 28 3.29 15.30 12.98
C PRO A 28 4.77 15.47 12.66
N TYR A 29 5.37 14.44 12.09
CA TYR A 29 6.76 14.47 11.63
C TYR A 29 6.91 13.66 10.34
N ARG A 30 7.96 13.95 9.58
CA ARG A 30 8.16 13.45 8.22
C ARG A 30 8.04 11.93 8.09
N GLU A 31 8.46 11.20 9.12
CA GLU A 31 8.65 9.75 9.07
C GLU A 31 7.50 8.98 9.74
N MET A 32 6.44 9.66 10.18
CA MET A 32 5.34 9.04 10.95
C MET A 32 4.59 7.94 10.19
N PHE A 33 4.65 7.92 8.86
CA PHE A 33 3.94 6.95 8.01
C PHE A 33 4.82 5.80 7.49
N ILE A 34 6.13 5.79 7.75
CA ILE A 34 7.06 4.78 7.21
C ILE A 34 6.63 3.34 7.55
N GLU A 35 6.08 3.13 8.74
CA GLU A 35 5.61 1.80 9.15
C GLU A 35 4.39 1.34 8.34
N ALA A 36 3.42 2.24 8.10
CA ALA A 36 2.28 1.94 7.25
C ALA A 36 2.70 1.70 5.80
N GLU A 37 3.62 2.51 5.27
CA GLU A 37 4.15 2.33 3.91
C GLU A 37 4.79 0.95 3.74
N LYS A 38 5.68 0.55 4.67
CA LYS A 38 6.31 -0.78 4.67
C LYS A 38 5.28 -1.90 4.71
N HIS A 39 4.23 -1.74 5.53
CA HIS A 39 3.15 -2.73 5.63
C HIS A 39 2.39 -2.87 4.30
N ILE A 40 2.02 -1.76 3.65
CA ILE A 40 1.33 -1.78 2.36
C ILE A 40 2.21 -2.38 1.25
N VAL A 41 3.49 -2.02 1.20
CA VAL A 41 4.45 -2.62 0.25
C VAL A 41 4.51 -4.13 0.43
N GLU A 42 4.55 -4.62 1.66
CA GLU A 42 4.59 -6.05 1.94
C GLU A 42 3.28 -6.76 1.52
N LEU A 43 2.12 -6.15 1.77
CA LEU A 43 0.83 -6.67 1.29
C LEU A 43 0.79 -6.75 -0.24
N MET A 44 1.24 -5.70 -0.93
CA MET A 44 1.32 -5.68 -2.39
C MET A 44 2.27 -6.75 -2.90
N LYS A 45 3.47 -6.88 -2.33
CA LYS A 45 4.46 -7.90 -2.70
C LYS A 45 3.93 -9.32 -2.55
N LYS A 46 3.21 -9.60 -1.48
CA LYS A 46 2.66 -10.94 -1.22
C LYS A 46 1.46 -11.29 -2.08
N ASN A 47 0.68 -10.28 -2.51
CA ASN A 47 -0.64 -10.54 -3.06
C ASN A 47 -0.88 -9.93 -4.44
N SER A 48 -0.76 -8.60 -4.57
CA SER A 48 -1.04 -7.90 -5.82
C SER A 48 0.04 -8.13 -6.87
N TYR A 49 1.31 -8.13 -6.47
CA TYR A 49 2.45 -8.24 -7.37
C TYR A 49 2.53 -9.59 -8.10
N PRO A 50 2.41 -10.76 -7.42
CA PRO A 50 2.42 -12.05 -8.12
C PRO A 50 1.25 -12.17 -9.11
N ARG A 51 0.07 -11.66 -8.74
CA ARG A 51 -1.10 -11.63 -9.61
C ARG A 51 -0.90 -10.72 -10.82
N PHE A 52 -0.26 -9.56 -10.63
CA PHE A 52 0.07 -8.65 -11.72
C PHE A 52 0.98 -9.33 -12.74
N ILE A 53 2.07 -9.97 -12.31
CA ILE A 53 3.01 -10.67 -13.21
C ILE A 53 2.33 -11.79 -14.00
N GLN A 54 1.33 -12.46 -13.43
CA GLN A 54 0.57 -13.52 -14.11
C GLN A 54 -0.56 -12.98 -15.01
N SER A 55 -0.93 -11.71 -14.87
CA SER A 55 -2.07 -11.12 -15.57
C SER A 55 -1.82 -10.94 -17.07
N GLU A 56 -2.90 -10.85 -17.85
CA GLU A 56 -2.84 -10.46 -19.26
C GLU A 56 -2.26 -9.05 -19.45
N HIS A 57 -2.44 -8.15 -18.48
CA HIS A 57 -1.93 -6.80 -18.57
C HIS A 57 -0.40 -6.80 -18.65
N TYR A 58 0.26 -7.56 -17.76
CA TYR A 58 1.71 -7.69 -17.78
C TYR A 58 2.20 -8.42 -19.04
N ARG A 59 1.50 -9.48 -19.48
CA ARG A 59 1.84 -10.20 -20.73
C ARG A 59 1.78 -9.28 -21.95
N ASN A 60 0.75 -8.43 -22.05
CA ASN A 60 0.61 -7.46 -23.14
C ASN A 60 1.72 -6.39 -23.09
N LEU A 61 2.05 -5.89 -21.90
CA LEU A 61 3.18 -4.96 -21.72
C LEU A 61 4.50 -5.58 -22.19
N LEU A 62 4.75 -6.83 -21.84
CA LEU A 62 5.97 -7.54 -22.24
C LEU A 62 6.02 -7.76 -23.76
N GLN A 63 4.91 -8.18 -24.37
CA GLN A 63 4.83 -8.35 -25.83
C GLN A 63 5.08 -7.03 -26.56
N ASN A 64 4.49 -5.93 -26.09
CA ASN A 64 4.70 -4.61 -26.68
C ASN A 64 6.12 -4.08 -26.51
N ALA A 65 6.83 -4.47 -25.45
CA ALA A 65 8.22 -4.07 -25.22
C ALA A 65 9.24 -4.88 -26.03
N LEU A 66 8.84 -6.06 -26.53
CA LEU A 66 9.70 -6.96 -27.32
C LEU A 66 9.51 -6.80 -28.84
N ASN A 67 8.49 -6.04 -29.26
CA ASN A 67 8.24 -5.65 -30.65
C ASN A 67 8.85 -4.28 -30.94
#